data_AF-A0A956IYS6-F1
#
_entry.id   AF-A0A956IYS6-F1
#
_cell.length_a   1.000
_cell.length_b   1.000
_cell.length_c   1.000
_cell.angle_alpha   90.00
_cell.angle_beta   90.00
_cell.angle_gamma   90.00
#
_symmetry.space_group_name_H-M   'P 1'
#
loop_
_entity.id
_entity.type
_entity.pdbx_description
1 polymer ?
#
loop_
_entity_poly.entity_id
_entity_poly.type
_entity_poly.pdbx_seq_one_letter_code
_entity_poly.pdbx_strand_id
1 'polypeptide(L)' 'FLEAAQRLLGPLDPAQLRYDGCGIRPKLRPPEEAEERDFVLLERPARCVHLLGIESPGLTAALDLAERVVARLG' A
#
# COMPACT_ATOMS: atom_id res chain seq x y z
N PHE A 1 1.19 -11.84 16.32
CA PHE A 1 1.48 -10.43 16.66
C PHE A 1 2.10 -10.31 18.05
N LEU A 2 1.43 -10.76 19.13
CA LEU A 2 1.91 -10.67 20.51
C LEU A 2 3.39 -11.10 20.69
N GLU A 3 3.77 -12.27 20.20
CA GLU A 3 5.15 -12.79 20.30
C GLU A 3 6.19 -11.83 19.70
N ALA A 4 5.93 -11.30 18.49
CA ALA A 4 6.82 -10.34 17.85
C ALA A 4 6.89 -9.01 18.63
N ALA A 5 5.75 -8.55 19.17
CA ALA A 5 5.70 -7.36 20.00
C ALA A 5 6.49 -7.53 21.31
N GLN A 6 6.39 -8.69 21.96
CA GLN A 6 7.13 -8.99 23.19
C GLN A 6 8.65 -9.01 22.97
N ARG A 7 9.09 -9.54 21.82
CA ARG A 7 10.51 -9.52 21.43
C ARG A 7 11.06 -8.11 21.23
N LEU A 8 10.23 -7.15 20.79
CA LEU A 8 10.63 -5.77 20.54
C LEU A 8 10.48 -4.86 21.77
N LEU A 9 9.39 -5.01 22.52
CA LEU A 9 8.96 -4.07 23.58
C LEU A 9 9.13 -4.61 25.00
N GLY A 10 9.45 -5.89 25.17
CA GLY A 10 9.50 -6.56 26.47
C GLY A 10 8.17 -7.21 26.89
N PRO A 11 7.98 -7.55 28.17
CA PRO A 11 6.78 -8.24 28.64
C PRO A 11 5.48 -7.47 28.31
N LEU A 12 4.54 -8.14 27.66
CA LEU A 12 3.19 -7.63 27.34
C LEU A 12 2.14 -8.65 27.77
N ASP A 13 1.10 -8.18 28.43
CA ASP A 13 -0.09 -8.95 28.75
C ASP A 13 -1.00 -9.03 27.50
N PRO A 14 -1.47 -10.23 27.09
CA PRO A 14 -2.45 -10.38 26.02
C PRO A 14 -3.66 -9.44 26.10
N ALA A 15 -4.11 -9.09 27.31
CA ALA A 15 -5.23 -8.17 27.54
C ALA A 15 -4.94 -6.72 27.11
N GLN A 16 -3.67 -6.37 26.86
CA GLN A 16 -3.29 -5.06 26.31
C GLN A 16 -3.50 -4.97 24.80
N LEU A 17 -3.79 -6.08 24.11
CA LEU A 17 -4.10 -6.09 22.69
C LEU A 17 -5.60 -5.89 22.46
N ARG A 18 -5.93 -4.95 21.57
CA ARG A 18 -7.28 -4.81 21.01
C ARG A 18 -7.23 -4.98 19.49
N TYR A 19 -8.34 -5.42 18.91
CA TYR A 19 -8.52 -5.35 17.47
C TYR A 19 -8.51 -3.87 17.03
N ASP A 20 -7.72 -3.58 15.99
CA ASP A 20 -7.66 -2.26 15.36
C ASP A 20 -8.36 -2.33 14.00
N GLY A 21 -7.79 -3.11 13.08
CA GLY A 21 -8.37 -3.34 11.76
C GLY A 21 -7.62 -4.40 10.98
N CYS A 22 -8.09 -4.67 9.76
CA CYS A 22 -7.34 -5.36 8.73
C CYS A 22 -7.49 -4.62 7.40
N GLY A 23 -6.50 -4.76 6.51
CA GLY A 23 -6.49 -4.10 5.21
C GLY A 23 -6.09 -5.06 4.11
N ILE A 24 -6.57 -4.79 2.89
CA ILE A 24 -6.22 -5.53 1.67
C ILE A 24 -5.34 -4.61 0.81
N ARG A 25 -4.18 -5.11 0.39
CA ARG A 25 -3.28 -4.36 -0.51
C ARG A 25 -3.69 -4.61 -1.96
N PRO A 26 -3.77 -3.57 -2.81
CA PRO A 26 -4.09 -3.71 -4.23
C PRO A 26 -2.84 -4.20 -5.00
N LYS A 27 -2.42 -5.45 -4.78
CA LYS A 27 -1.23 -6.04 -5.40
C LYS A 27 -1.39 -6.18 -6.92
N LEU A 28 -0.31 -5.95 -7.68
CA LEU A 28 -0.23 -6.28 -9.11
C LEU A 28 0.40 -7.64 -9.38
N ARG A 29 1.05 -8.23 -8.37
CA ARG A 29 1.65 -9.55 -8.47
C ARG A 29 0.73 -10.65 -7.92
N PRO A 30 0.86 -11.89 -8.44
CA PRO A 30 0.21 -13.02 -7.84
C PRO A 30 0.93 -13.47 -6.54
N PRO A 31 0.29 -14.30 -5.70
CA PRO A 31 0.85 -14.73 -4.41
C PRO A 31 2.21 -15.45 -4.52
N GLU A 32 2.44 -16.22 -5.58
CA GLU A 32 3.64 -17.01 -5.83
C GLU A 32 4.87 -16.18 -6.25
N GLU A 33 4.67 -14.95 -6.72
CA GLU A 33 5.77 -14.06 -7.12
C GLU A 33 6.33 -13.34 -5.88
N ALA A 34 7.64 -13.43 -5.66
CA ALA A 34 8.29 -12.80 -4.50
C ALA A 34 8.61 -11.31 -4.73
N GLU A 35 8.82 -10.91 -5.99
CA GLU A 35 9.20 -9.54 -6.34
C GLU A 35 7.99 -8.61 -6.36
N GLU A 36 8.10 -7.48 -5.66
CA GLU A 36 7.04 -6.49 -5.65
C GLU A 36 7.04 -5.67 -6.94
N ARG A 37 5.84 -5.27 -7.41
CA ARG A 37 5.66 -4.47 -8.62
C ARG A 37 5.58 -2.99 -8.28
N ASP A 38 6.11 -2.15 -9.16
CA ASP A 38 6.01 -0.70 -9.03
C ASP A 38 4.56 -0.21 -9.26
N PHE A 39 4.26 1.01 -8.82
CA PHE A 39 3.01 1.69 -9.10
C PHE A 39 2.83 1.90 -10.60
N VAL A 40 1.62 1.69 -11.11
CA VAL A 40 1.33 1.86 -12.54
C VAL A 40 0.35 3.00 -12.73
N LEU A 41 0.78 4.01 -13.49
CA LEU A 41 -0.06 5.10 -13.99
C LEU A 41 -0.30 4.85 -15.48
N LEU A 42 -1.49 4.35 -15.81
CA LEU A 42 -1.88 3.99 -17.17
C LEU A 42 -2.94 4.96 -17.69
N GLU A 43 -2.60 5.76 -18.69
CA GLU A 43 -3.58 6.61 -19.36
C GLU A 43 -4.22 5.89 -20.54
N ARG A 44 -5.36 5.23 -20.32
CA ARG A 44 -6.16 4.57 -21.37
C ARG A 44 -7.63 4.46 -20.94
N PRO A 45 -8.60 4.95 -21.72
CA PRO A 45 -8.45 5.74 -22.95
C PRO A 45 -7.83 7.13 -22.67
N ALA A 46 -7.59 7.91 -23.73
CA ALA A 46 -7.06 9.27 -23.57
C ALA A 46 -7.90 10.08 -22.56
N ARG A 47 -7.22 10.88 -21.73
CA ARG A 47 -7.82 11.66 -20.63
C ARG A 47 -8.40 10.82 -19.47
N CYS A 48 -8.09 9.53 -19.38
CA CYS A 48 -8.42 8.66 -18.26
C CYS A 48 -7.16 8.00 -17.70
N VAL A 49 -6.73 8.40 -16.50
CA VAL A 49 -5.53 7.85 -15.85
C VAL A 49 -5.94 6.85 -14.77
N HIS A 50 -5.57 5.59 -14.96
CA HIS A 50 -5.68 4.53 -13.98
C HIS A 50 -4.46 4.51 -13.06
N LEU A 51 -4.70 4.49 -11.74
CA LEU A 51 -3.67 4.26 -10.73
C LEU A 51 -3.84 2.83 -10.23
N LEU A 52 -2.93 1.96 -10.63
CA LEU A 52 -2.97 0.53 -10.32
C LEU A 52 -1.79 0.19 -9.41
N GLY A 53 -1.98 -0.77 -8.50
CA GLY A 53 -0.88 -1.20 -7.66
C GLY A 53 -0.50 -0.25 -6.53
N ILE A 54 -1.34 0.76 -6.22
CA ILE A 54 -1.01 1.76 -5.18
C ILE A 54 -1.15 1.14 -3.78
N GLU A 55 -0.19 0.29 -3.41
CA GLU A 55 -0.01 -0.23 -2.06
C GLU A 55 0.91 0.68 -1.23
N SER A 56 1.48 0.22 -0.11
CA SER A 56 2.47 1.01 0.63
C SER A 56 3.72 1.27 -0.21
N PRO A 57 4.23 2.51 -0.30
CA PRO A 57 3.92 3.69 0.52
C PRO A 57 2.95 4.71 -0.14
N GLY A 58 1.78 4.26 -0.63
CA GLY A 58 0.84 5.05 -1.42
C GLY A 58 0.26 6.28 -0.71
N LEU A 59 0.04 6.22 0.60
CA LEU A 59 -0.35 7.39 1.39
C LEU A 59 0.76 8.44 1.40
N THR A 60 2.01 8.02 1.64
CA THR A 60 3.18 8.91 1.63
C THR A 60 3.42 9.51 0.24
N ALA A 61 3.17 8.75 -0.82
CA ALA A 61 3.36 9.17 -2.21
C ALA A 61 2.16 9.93 -2.82
N ALA A 62 1.07 10.14 -2.08
CA ALA A 62 -0.21 10.59 -2.63
C ALA A 62 -0.12 11.92 -3.40
N LEU A 63 0.66 12.89 -2.89
CA LEU A 63 0.80 14.20 -3.52
C LEU A 63 1.62 14.14 -4.81
N ASP A 64 2.74 13.40 -4.82
CA ASP A 64 3.56 13.19 -6.03
C ASP A 64 2.78 12.42 -7.11
N LEU A 65 1.97 11.43 -6.71
CA LEU A 65 1.05 10.73 -7.60
C LEU A 65 0.03 11.69 -8.24
N ALA A 66 -0.52 12.61 -7.47
CA ALA A 66 -1.46 13.61 -7.99
C ALA A 66 -0.81 14.53 -9.04
N GLU A 67 0.42 15.00 -8.81
CA GLU A 67 1.17 15.81 -9.79
C GLU A 67 1.39 15.04 -11.10
N ARG A 68 1.74 13.75 -11.01
CA ARG A 68 1.91 12.88 -12.20
C ARG A 68 0.63 12.60 -12.96
N VAL A 69 -0.53 12.61 -12.28
CA VAL A 69 -1.85 12.49 -12.90
C VAL A 69 -2.18 13.77 -13.65
N VAL A 70 -2.00 14.94 -13.03
CA VAL A 70 -2.24 16.24 -13.68
C VAL A 70 -1.38 16.39 -14.94
N ALA A 71 -0.09 16.03 -14.86
CA ALA A 71 0.83 16.09 -16.00
C ALA A 71 0.46 15.18 -17.18
N ARG A 72 -0.40 14.17 -16.98
CA ARG A 72 -0.92 13.29 -18.05
C ARG A 72 -2.27 13.74 -18.60
N LEU A 73 -3.02 14.54 -17.84
CA LEU A 73 -4.35 15.02 -18.22
C LEU A 73 -4.35 16.42 -18.83
N GLY A 74 -3.31 17.23 -18.55
CA GLY A 74 -3.07 18.54 -19.16
C GLY A 74 -2.50 18.43 -20.56
#